data_AF-A0A1B8ZZT4-F1
#
_entry.id   AF-A0A1B8ZZT4-F1
#
_cell.length_a   1.000
_cell.length_b   1.000
_cell.length_c   1.000
_cell.angle_alpha   90.00
_cell.angle_beta   90.00
_cell.angle_gamma   90.00
#
_symmetry.space_group_name_H-M   'P 1'
#
loop_
_entity.id
_entity.type
_entity.pdbx_description
1 polymer ?
#
loop_
_entity_poly.entity_id
_entity_poly.type
_entity_poly.pdbx_seq_one_letter_code
_entity_poly.pdbx_strand_id
1 'polypeptide(L)'
;MSLLSDNLRFLRNELKVSQQAVAHHLVITRARYSKYEEGASEPPIEILLRIARYYRVSMDLLVTVDLRKYKLEEILKLPDNRILLPIKTDSKGENKIEIIPYKASMGYLVGYSDPEYIENLQTMSLPFLHNGKYRAFPVEGDSMPPYQDGTYIIGQYIEDITDMTVGKTYLLVTRDGFIFKRLEIINGNSITVKSDNPFYANLEIPFHDLKEIWLYAGSFTNREQKMLDATNEDIKNLLIKLMQQIDDLKNK
;
A
#
# COMPACT_ATOMS: atom_id res chain seq x y z
N MET A 1 -32.01 -6.51 3.86
CA MET A 1 -31.09 -7.65 4.05
C MET A 1 -29.76 -7.07 4.53
N SER A 2 -29.11 -7.68 5.51
CA SER A 2 -27.81 -7.22 6.00
C SER A 2 -26.72 -7.57 4.99
N LEU A 3 -25.62 -6.80 4.97
CA LEU A 3 -24.45 -7.06 4.12
C LEU A 3 -23.96 -8.50 4.27
N LEU A 4 -23.88 -8.98 5.51
CA LEU A 4 -23.53 -10.37 5.83
C LEU A 4 -24.50 -11.36 5.17
N SER A 5 -25.82 -11.17 5.29
CA SER A 5 -26.80 -12.09 4.71
C SER A 5 -26.70 -12.19 3.18
N ASP A 6 -26.41 -11.07 2.51
CA ASP A 6 -26.20 -11.01 1.06
C ASP A 6 -24.90 -11.73 0.66
N ASN A 7 -23.82 -11.54 1.42
CA ASN A 7 -22.54 -12.21 1.22
C ASN A 7 -22.66 -13.74 1.37
N LEU A 8 -23.36 -14.22 2.39
CA LEU A 8 -23.57 -15.66 2.60
C LEU A 8 -24.32 -16.29 1.43
N ARG A 9 -25.39 -15.64 0.97
CA ARG A 9 -26.19 -16.12 -0.15
C ARG A 9 -25.38 -16.13 -1.45
N PHE A 10 -24.60 -15.08 -1.69
CA PHE A 10 -23.70 -14.98 -2.84
C PHE A 10 -22.69 -16.13 -2.85
N LEU A 11 -21.92 -16.29 -1.78
CA LEU A 11 -20.89 -17.34 -1.67
C LEU A 11 -21.48 -18.74 -1.82
N ARG A 12 -22.68 -18.99 -1.26
CA ARG A 12 -23.39 -20.26 -1.44
C ARG A 12 -23.71 -20.54 -2.91
N ASN A 13 -24.19 -19.52 -3.64
CA ASN A 13 -24.57 -19.64 -5.04
C ASN A 13 -23.34 -19.85 -5.94
N GLU A 14 -22.23 -19.17 -5.65
CA GLU A 14 -20.96 -19.35 -6.39
C GLU A 14 -20.42 -20.79 -6.26
N LEU A 15 -20.49 -21.37 -5.04
CA LEU A 15 -20.15 -22.77 -4.82
C LEU A 15 -21.21 -23.76 -5.33
N LYS A 16 -22.37 -23.29 -5.81
CA LYS A 16 -23.50 -24.10 -6.30
C LYS A 16 -23.99 -25.16 -5.31
N VAL A 17 -23.93 -24.86 -4.01
CA VAL A 17 -24.36 -25.76 -2.93
C VAL A 17 -25.71 -25.38 -2.37
N SER A 18 -26.43 -26.37 -1.82
CA SER A 18 -27.71 -26.13 -1.15
C SER A 18 -27.51 -25.60 0.28
N GLN A 19 -28.52 -24.89 0.82
CA GLN A 19 -28.52 -24.46 2.23
C GLN A 19 -28.36 -25.65 3.20
N GLN A 20 -28.91 -26.81 2.84
CA GLN A 20 -28.78 -28.04 3.63
C GLN A 20 -27.33 -28.52 3.68
N ALA A 21 -26.60 -28.45 2.57
CA ALA A 21 -25.21 -28.88 2.50
C ALA A 21 -24.31 -27.99 3.36
N VAL A 22 -24.48 -26.67 3.28
CA VAL A 22 -23.73 -25.72 4.11
C VAL A 22 -24.06 -25.93 5.59
N ALA A 23 -25.34 -26.04 5.95
CA ALA A 23 -25.76 -26.26 7.33
C ALA A 23 -25.15 -27.54 7.92
N HIS A 24 -25.09 -28.62 7.14
CA HIS A 24 -24.45 -29.88 7.55
C HIS A 24 -22.96 -29.69 7.85
N HIS A 25 -22.22 -28.98 6.99
CA HIS A 25 -20.79 -28.71 7.21
C HIS A 25 -20.54 -27.78 8.41
N LEU A 26 -21.45 -26.86 8.70
CA LEU A 26 -21.37 -25.96 9.84
C LEU A 26 -21.82 -26.61 11.16
N VAL A 27 -22.35 -27.83 11.10
CA VAL A 27 -22.94 -28.58 12.23
C VAL A 27 -24.10 -27.80 12.87
N ILE A 28 -25.01 -27.29 12.02
CA ILE A 28 -26.23 -26.59 12.44
C ILE A 28 -27.44 -27.08 11.63
N THR A 29 -28.65 -26.74 12.07
CA THR A 29 -29.86 -27.07 11.32
C THR A 29 -30.01 -26.18 10.09
N ARG A 30 -30.62 -26.71 9.02
CA ARG A 30 -30.93 -25.91 7.81
C ARG A 30 -31.76 -24.67 8.13
N ALA A 31 -32.76 -24.81 8.99
CA ALA A 31 -33.61 -23.69 9.40
C ALA A 31 -32.79 -22.56 10.05
N ARG A 32 -31.77 -22.91 10.85
CA ARG A 32 -30.87 -21.94 11.47
C ARG A 32 -30.00 -21.22 10.43
N TYR A 33 -29.46 -21.96 9.46
CA TYR A 33 -28.68 -21.37 8.38
C TYR A 33 -29.54 -20.46 7.45
N SER A 34 -30.78 -20.86 7.15
CA SER A 34 -31.71 -20.03 6.35
C SER A 34 -31.94 -18.66 6.96
N LYS A 35 -32.11 -18.59 8.30
CA LYS A 35 -32.26 -17.32 9.02
C LYS A 35 -31.06 -16.38 8.85
N TYR A 36 -29.85 -16.93 8.70
CA TYR A 36 -28.65 -16.14 8.44
C TYR A 36 -28.63 -15.58 7.01
N GLU A 37 -28.99 -16.39 6.00
CA GLU A 37 -29.10 -15.92 4.62
C GLU A 37 -30.27 -14.96 4.38
N GLU A 38 -31.32 -15.04 5.18
CA GLU A 38 -32.48 -14.13 5.12
C GLU A 38 -32.24 -12.83 5.90
N GLY A 39 -31.20 -12.78 6.74
CA GLY A 39 -30.92 -11.67 7.63
C GLY A 39 -31.89 -11.56 8.81
N ALA A 40 -32.65 -12.62 9.10
CA ALA A 40 -33.58 -12.68 10.24
C ALA A 40 -32.85 -12.91 11.58
N SER A 41 -31.60 -13.38 11.55
CA SER A 41 -30.75 -13.56 12.72
C SER A 41 -29.29 -13.42 12.32
N GLU A 42 -28.43 -13.03 13.26
CA GLU A 42 -26.98 -13.01 13.04
C GLU A 42 -26.33 -14.30 13.56
N PRO A 43 -25.30 -14.82 12.87
CA PRO A 43 -24.54 -15.96 13.35
C PRO A 43 -23.69 -15.58 14.56
N PRO A 44 -23.73 -16.36 15.66
CA PRO A 44 -22.77 -16.20 16.75
C PRO A 44 -21.34 -16.32 16.23
N ILE A 45 -20.37 -15.68 16.92
CA ILE A 45 -18.97 -15.63 16.49
C ILE A 45 -18.38 -17.00 16.15
N GLU A 46 -18.72 -18.04 16.91
CA GLU A 46 -18.28 -19.41 16.65
C GLU A 46 -18.79 -19.94 15.30
N ILE A 47 -20.04 -19.66 14.96
CA ILE A 47 -20.65 -20.06 13.68
C ILE A 47 -20.09 -19.19 12.55
N LEU A 48 -19.89 -17.89 12.78
CA LEU A 48 -19.27 -17.00 11.82
C LEU A 48 -17.85 -17.46 11.46
N LEU A 49 -17.07 -17.93 12.44
CA LEU A 49 -15.75 -18.52 12.23
C LEU A 49 -15.81 -19.80 11.38
N ARG A 50 -16.80 -20.67 11.62
CA ARG A 50 -17.00 -21.88 10.80
C ARG A 50 -17.42 -21.54 9.37
N ILE A 51 -18.27 -20.53 9.19
CA ILE A 51 -18.67 -19.99 7.89
C ILE A 51 -17.44 -19.46 7.13
N ALA A 52 -16.64 -18.62 7.77
CA ALA A 52 -15.40 -18.08 7.23
C ALA A 52 -14.46 -19.19 6.73
N ARG A 53 -14.25 -20.22 7.56
CA ARG A 53 -13.44 -21.40 7.19
C ARG A 53 -14.03 -22.21 6.04
N TYR A 54 -15.34 -22.39 6.02
CA TYR A 54 -16.03 -23.15 4.96
C TYR A 54 -15.88 -22.47 3.60
N TYR A 55 -16.09 -21.15 3.55
CA TYR A 55 -15.98 -20.37 2.30
C TYR A 55 -14.55 -19.95 1.97
N ARG A 56 -13.60 -20.18 2.89
CA ARG A 56 -12.21 -19.69 2.80
C ARG A 56 -12.13 -18.17 2.60
N VAL A 57 -12.99 -17.44 3.33
CA VAL A 57 -13.05 -15.97 3.35
C VAL A 57 -12.92 -15.52 4.79
N SER A 58 -12.23 -14.40 5.05
CA SER A 58 -12.09 -13.88 6.41
C SER A 58 -13.43 -13.40 6.99
N MET A 59 -13.56 -13.46 8.33
CA MET A 59 -14.76 -12.94 8.99
C MET A 59 -14.95 -11.45 8.75
N ASP A 60 -13.85 -10.70 8.67
CA ASP A 60 -13.87 -9.26 8.37
C ASP A 60 -14.51 -9.00 7.00
N LEU A 61 -14.04 -9.69 5.95
CA LEU A 61 -14.59 -9.54 4.60
C LEU A 61 -16.08 -9.90 4.50
N LEU A 62 -16.51 -10.90 5.28
CA LEU A 62 -17.93 -11.28 5.32
C LEU A 62 -18.82 -10.16 5.87
N VAL A 63 -18.30 -9.27 6.72
CA VAL A 63 -19.08 -8.23 7.41
C VAL A 63 -18.76 -6.79 6.98
N THR A 64 -17.62 -6.53 6.34
CA THR A 64 -17.20 -5.16 5.95
C THR A 64 -17.29 -4.88 4.45
N VAL A 65 -17.24 -5.92 3.59
CA VAL A 65 -17.16 -5.75 2.13
C VAL A 65 -18.34 -6.42 1.42
N ASP A 66 -18.86 -5.80 0.36
CA ASP A 66 -19.85 -6.43 -0.53
C ASP A 66 -19.16 -7.36 -1.52
N LEU A 67 -19.19 -8.66 -1.23
CA LEU A 67 -18.48 -9.68 -2.02
C LEU A 67 -19.09 -9.89 -3.41
N ARG A 68 -20.33 -9.45 -3.65
CA ARG A 68 -21.01 -9.56 -4.95
C ARG A 68 -20.33 -8.73 -6.04
N LYS A 69 -19.49 -7.77 -5.65
CA LYS A 69 -18.77 -6.87 -6.56
C LYS A 69 -17.48 -7.48 -7.12
N TYR A 70 -17.06 -8.65 -6.62
CA TYR A 70 -15.77 -9.27 -6.92
C TYR A 70 -15.96 -10.70 -7.41
N LYS A 71 -15.01 -11.22 -8.19
CA LYS A 71 -15.01 -12.63 -8.60
C LYS A 71 -14.50 -13.53 -7.48
N LEU A 72 -15.10 -14.71 -7.30
CA LEU A 72 -14.71 -15.62 -6.23
C LEU A 72 -13.23 -16.04 -6.34
N GLU A 73 -12.70 -16.21 -7.56
CA GLU A 73 -11.30 -16.56 -7.78
C GLU A 73 -10.33 -15.46 -7.32
N GLU A 74 -10.75 -14.19 -7.37
CA GLU A 74 -9.95 -13.06 -6.90
C GLU A 74 -9.95 -13.01 -5.36
N ILE A 75 -11.10 -13.30 -4.73
CA ILE A 75 -11.24 -13.39 -3.28
C ILE A 75 -10.41 -14.55 -2.72
N LEU A 76 -10.42 -15.72 -3.39
CA LEU A 76 -9.73 -16.93 -2.92
C LEU A 76 -8.22 -16.92 -3.19
N LYS A 77 -7.74 -16.07 -4.10
CA LYS A 77 -6.30 -15.85 -4.33
C LYS A 77 -5.66 -14.93 -3.30
N LEU A 78 -6.46 -14.34 -2.41
CA LEU A 78 -5.95 -13.51 -1.33
C LEU A 78 -5.18 -14.40 -0.34
N PRO A 79 -3.87 -14.15 -0.13
CA PRO A 79 -3.13 -14.83 0.93
C PRO A 79 -3.74 -14.48 2.29
N ASP A 80 -3.71 -15.45 3.21
CA ASP A 80 -4.35 -15.45 4.53
C ASP A 80 -4.56 -14.06 5.17
N ASN A 81 -5.83 -13.65 5.19
CA ASN A 81 -6.43 -12.96 6.33
C ASN A 81 -5.86 -11.57 6.70
N ARG A 82 -5.53 -10.70 5.73
CA ARG A 82 -5.26 -9.28 6.01
C ARG A 82 -6.09 -8.35 5.12
N ILE A 83 -6.88 -7.51 5.79
CA ILE A 83 -7.52 -6.24 5.37
C ILE A 83 -7.48 -6.00 3.85
N LEU A 84 -8.62 -6.17 3.18
CA LEU A 84 -8.80 -5.56 1.86
C LEU A 84 -8.91 -4.05 2.08
N LEU A 85 -7.81 -3.34 1.86
CA LEU A 85 -7.92 -1.99 1.31
C LEU A 85 -8.39 -2.17 -0.15
N PRO A 86 -9.54 -1.63 -0.54
CA PRO A 86 -10.14 -1.91 -1.84
C PRO A 86 -9.23 -1.40 -2.97
N ILE A 87 -8.54 -2.32 -3.67
CA ILE A 87 -7.81 -1.99 -4.90
C ILE A 87 -8.88 -1.71 -5.97
N LYS A 88 -9.09 -0.45 -6.30
CA LYS A 88 -9.97 -0.11 -7.43
C LYS A 88 -9.27 -0.53 -8.73
N THR A 89 -9.84 -1.46 -9.47
CA THR A 89 -9.46 -1.74 -10.85
C THR A 89 -10.37 -0.97 -11.82
N ASP A 90 -9.91 -0.66 -13.03
CA ASP A 90 -10.78 -0.13 -14.09
C ASP A 90 -11.54 -1.26 -14.82
N SER A 91 -12.42 -0.91 -15.77
CA SER A 91 -13.21 -1.87 -16.54
C SER A 91 -12.38 -2.79 -17.45
N LYS A 92 -11.08 -2.54 -17.61
CA LYS A 92 -10.11 -3.35 -18.36
C LYS A 92 -9.23 -4.21 -17.44
N GLY A 93 -9.40 -4.12 -16.11
CA GLY A 93 -8.59 -4.86 -15.14
C GLY A 93 -7.27 -4.17 -14.79
N GLU A 94 -7.09 -2.90 -15.17
CA GLU A 94 -5.88 -2.15 -14.84
C GLU A 94 -5.95 -1.63 -13.40
N ASN A 95 -4.84 -1.75 -12.66
CA ASN A 95 -4.75 -1.28 -11.29
C ASN A 95 -4.80 0.25 -11.25
N LYS A 96 -5.69 0.81 -10.43
CA LYS A 96 -5.68 2.25 -10.16
C LYS A 96 -4.71 2.57 -9.03
N ILE A 97 -3.94 3.61 -9.25
CA ILE A 97 -3.04 4.22 -8.28
C ILE A 97 -3.85 5.23 -7.49
N GLU A 98 -3.89 5.05 -6.17
CA GLU A 98 -4.51 5.99 -5.24
C GLU A 98 -3.58 7.16 -4.98
N ILE A 99 -4.08 8.38 -5.03
CA ILE A 99 -3.31 9.60 -4.78
C ILE A 99 -3.69 10.12 -3.40
N ILE A 100 -2.71 10.23 -2.51
CA ILE A 100 -2.90 10.87 -1.19
C ILE A 100 -2.75 12.39 -1.36
N PRO A 101 -3.79 13.20 -1.07
CA PRO A 101 -3.67 14.65 -1.08
C PRO A 101 -2.77 15.16 0.05
N TYR A 102 -2.06 16.26 -0.14
CA TYR A 102 -1.18 16.85 0.88
C TYR A 102 -1.88 17.16 2.23
N LYS A 103 -3.15 17.59 2.20
CA LYS A 103 -3.96 17.84 3.42
C LYS A 103 -4.38 16.56 4.16
N ALA A 104 -4.33 15.41 3.47
CA ALA A 104 -4.69 14.09 3.98
C ALA A 104 -3.57 13.43 4.79
N SER A 105 -2.33 13.81 4.51
CA SER A 105 -1.11 13.19 5.04
C SER A 105 -1.13 13.08 6.57
N MET A 106 -1.54 14.15 7.26
CA MET A 106 -1.68 14.16 8.72
C MET A 106 -2.83 13.25 9.22
N GLY A 107 -3.96 13.21 8.53
CA GLY A 107 -5.08 12.33 8.90
C GLY A 107 -4.75 10.84 8.70
N TYR A 108 -3.98 10.54 7.65
CA TYR A 108 -3.48 9.20 7.35
C TYR A 108 -2.61 8.63 8.48
N LEU A 109 -1.67 9.43 9.00
CA LEU A 109 -0.76 9.02 10.08
C LEU A 109 -1.48 8.74 11.40
N VAL A 110 -2.52 9.53 11.70
CA VAL A 110 -3.35 9.44 12.93
C VAL A 110 -4.28 8.21 12.91
N GLY A 111 -4.32 7.45 11.81
CA GLY A 111 -5.04 6.18 11.74
C GLY A 111 -6.45 6.30 11.17
N TYR A 112 -6.74 7.34 10.37
CA TYR A 112 -7.88 7.31 9.46
C TYR A 112 -7.60 6.37 8.29
N SER A 113 -7.49 5.08 8.58
CA SER A 113 -7.63 3.97 7.63
C SER A 113 -9.11 3.70 7.35
N ASP A 114 -9.92 4.76 7.33
CA ASP A 114 -11.36 4.65 7.12
C ASP A 114 -11.59 4.25 5.65
N PRO A 115 -12.21 3.09 5.38
CA PRO A 115 -12.51 2.66 4.02
C PRO A 115 -13.26 3.75 3.22
N GLU A 116 -14.13 4.52 3.88
CA GLU A 116 -14.92 5.59 3.26
C GLU A 116 -14.02 6.78 2.83
N TYR A 117 -12.92 7.01 3.54
CA TYR A 117 -11.92 8.01 3.17
C TYR A 117 -11.08 7.59 1.97
N ILE A 118 -10.61 6.33 1.99
CA ILE A 118 -9.82 5.74 0.90
C ILE A 118 -10.66 5.67 -0.38
N GLU A 119 -11.96 5.40 -0.27
CA GLU A 119 -12.89 5.42 -1.39
C GLU A 119 -13.02 6.79 -2.06
N ASN A 120 -12.76 7.89 -1.35
CA ASN A 120 -12.84 9.25 -1.88
C ASN A 120 -11.49 9.79 -2.41
N LEU A 121 -10.40 9.01 -2.30
CA LEU A 121 -9.12 9.40 -2.85
C LEU A 121 -9.17 9.52 -4.38
N GLN A 122 -8.45 10.52 -4.90
CA GLN A 122 -8.26 10.63 -6.34
C GLN A 122 -7.51 9.40 -6.84
N THR A 123 -7.90 8.89 -8.00
CA THR A 123 -7.28 7.71 -8.60
C THR A 123 -6.78 8.04 -10.00
N MET A 124 -5.62 7.52 -10.36
CA MET A 124 -5.06 7.57 -11.71
C MET A 124 -4.69 6.16 -12.18
N SER A 125 -4.66 5.91 -13.48
CA SER A 125 -4.21 4.62 -14.03
C SER A 125 -2.92 4.83 -14.81
N LEU A 126 -1.90 4.01 -14.53
CA LEU A 126 -0.67 3.96 -15.32
C LEU A 126 -0.58 2.60 -16.02
N PRO A 127 -0.75 2.55 -17.35
CA PRO A 127 -0.88 1.31 -18.12
C PRO A 127 0.42 0.49 -18.24
N PHE A 128 1.49 0.84 -17.52
CA PHE A 128 2.73 0.07 -17.47
C PHE A 128 2.97 -0.57 -16.09
N LEU A 129 2.25 -0.12 -15.06
CA LEU A 129 2.31 -0.68 -13.70
C LEU A 129 1.26 -1.78 -13.55
N HIS A 130 1.50 -2.89 -14.23
CA HIS A 130 0.67 -4.09 -14.13
C HIS A 130 1.02 -4.85 -12.84
N ASN A 131 0.03 -5.51 -12.24
CA ASN A 131 0.18 -6.41 -11.08
C ASN A 131 0.87 -5.78 -9.84
N GLY A 132 0.08 -5.16 -8.96
CA GLY A 132 0.57 -4.67 -7.67
C GLY A 132 -0.36 -3.61 -7.08
N LYS A 133 -0.27 -3.39 -5.78
CA LYS A 133 -0.93 -2.27 -5.10
C LYS A 133 -0.03 -1.05 -5.21
N TYR A 134 -0.51 0.04 -5.79
CA TYR A 134 0.27 1.26 -5.96
C TYR A 134 -0.40 2.44 -5.31
N ARG A 135 0.40 3.29 -4.65
CA ARG A 135 -0.08 4.53 -4.07
C ARG A 135 0.91 5.66 -4.30
N ALA A 136 0.38 6.84 -4.58
CA ALA A 136 1.13 8.06 -4.79
C ALA A 136 1.09 8.93 -3.53
N PHE A 137 2.27 9.22 -2.99
CA PHE A 137 2.47 10.02 -1.79
C PHE A 137 3.09 11.37 -2.16
N PRO A 138 2.57 12.49 -1.65
CA PRO A 138 3.19 13.78 -1.88
C PRO A 138 4.53 13.84 -1.13
N VAL A 139 5.57 14.35 -1.78
CA VAL A 139 6.85 14.66 -1.13
C VAL A 139 6.71 15.96 -0.37
N GLU A 140 7.24 15.97 0.85
CA GLU A 140 7.40 17.16 1.67
C GLU A 140 8.89 17.33 2.02
N GLY A 141 9.46 18.47 1.60
CA GLY A 141 10.83 18.86 1.92
C GLY A 141 11.92 18.35 0.96
N ASP A 142 13.15 18.81 1.20
CA ASP A 142 14.29 18.70 0.26
C ASP A 142 15.24 17.53 0.57
N SER A 143 14.76 16.51 1.28
CA SER A 143 15.61 15.43 1.83
C SER A 143 16.15 14.46 0.78
N MET A 144 15.55 14.40 -0.42
CA MET A 144 15.95 13.50 -1.52
C MET A 144 15.87 14.24 -2.88
N PRO A 145 16.87 15.09 -3.23
CA PRO A 145 16.94 15.71 -4.55
C PRO A 145 17.01 14.65 -5.67
N PRO A 146 16.35 14.84 -6.83
CA PRO A 146 15.74 16.09 -7.34
C PRO A 146 14.24 16.25 -7.00
N TYR A 147 13.70 15.50 -6.05
CA TYR A 147 12.29 15.60 -5.68
C TYR A 147 12.05 16.81 -4.79
N GLN A 148 11.15 17.69 -5.22
CA GLN A 148 10.77 18.93 -4.53
C GLN A 148 9.26 18.94 -4.25
N ASP A 149 8.82 19.87 -3.40
CA ASP A 149 7.41 20.15 -3.13
C ASP A 149 6.56 20.20 -4.42
N GLY A 150 5.53 19.37 -4.46
CA GLY A 150 4.68 19.16 -5.64
C GLY A 150 5.06 17.93 -6.49
N THR A 151 6.05 17.14 -6.06
CA THR A 151 6.32 15.79 -6.57
C THR A 151 5.50 14.76 -5.81
N TYR A 152 4.98 13.78 -6.54
CA TYR A 152 4.33 12.60 -5.99
C TYR A 152 5.22 11.38 -6.23
N ILE A 153 5.50 10.62 -5.18
CA ILE A 153 6.23 9.35 -5.26
C ILE A 153 5.22 8.22 -5.33
N ILE A 154 5.35 7.39 -6.36
CA ILE A 154 4.54 6.19 -6.54
C ILE A 154 5.30 5.02 -5.93
N GLY A 155 4.71 4.43 -4.91
CA GLY A 155 5.21 3.23 -4.26
C GLY A 155 4.35 2.01 -4.56
N GLN A 156 4.98 0.85 -4.73
CA GLN A 156 4.34 -0.46 -4.76
C GLN A 156 4.32 -1.04 -3.34
N TYR A 157 3.15 -1.44 -2.85
CA TYR A 157 3.00 -2.01 -1.52
C TYR A 157 3.81 -3.30 -1.38
N ILE A 158 4.53 -3.41 -0.26
CA ILE A 158 5.20 -4.62 0.18
C ILE A 158 4.48 -5.16 1.41
N GLU A 159 4.11 -6.44 1.35
CA GLU A 159 3.37 -7.10 2.43
C GLU A 159 4.31 -7.64 3.51
N ASP A 160 5.46 -8.19 3.10
CA ASP A 160 6.44 -8.79 4.02
C ASP A 160 7.81 -8.09 3.95
N ILE A 161 8.39 -7.86 5.13
CA ILE A 161 9.74 -7.26 5.27
C ILE A 161 10.81 -8.09 4.56
N THR A 162 10.59 -9.40 4.40
CA THR A 162 11.52 -10.30 3.67
C THR A 162 11.64 -9.95 2.19
N ASP A 163 10.65 -9.27 1.61
CA ASP A 163 10.69 -8.82 0.22
C ASP A 163 11.48 -7.52 0.06
N MET A 164 11.97 -6.94 1.16
CA MET A 164 12.85 -5.78 1.12
C MET A 164 14.24 -6.18 0.63
N THR A 165 14.73 -5.41 -0.33
CA THR A 165 16.06 -5.57 -0.93
C THR A 165 16.92 -4.37 -0.59
N VAL A 166 18.08 -4.64 0.00
CA VAL A 166 19.10 -3.63 0.31
C VAL A 166 19.51 -2.88 -0.98
N GLY A 167 19.70 -1.58 -0.87
CA GLY A 167 20.08 -0.69 -1.97
C GLY A 167 18.90 -0.09 -2.72
N LYS A 168 17.66 -0.56 -2.51
CA LYS A 168 16.45 0.04 -3.08
C LYS A 168 15.87 1.15 -2.21
N THR A 169 15.10 2.02 -2.85
CA THR A 169 14.42 3.14 -2.18
C THR A 169 13.00 2.75 -1.77
N TYR A 170 12.64 3.09 -0.54
CA TYR A 170 11.35 2.78 0.04
C TYR A 170 10.71 4.04 0.60
N LEU A 171 9.39 4.11 0.47
CA LEU A 171 8.56 5.00 1.24
C LEU A 171 8.00 4.20 2.42
N LEU A 172 8.38 4.64 3.61
CA LEU A 172 8.06 4.01 4.88
C LEU A 172 7.05 4.88 5.62
N VAL A 173 5.93 4.29 6.00
CA VAL A 173 4.94 4.97 6.85
C VAL A 173 5.25 4.59 8.29
N THR A 174 5.62 5.57 9.09
CA THR A 174 5.86 5.41 10.54
C THR A 174 4.73 6.03 11.36
N ARG A 175 4.77 5.97 12.69
CA ARG A 175 3.80 6.69 13.54
C ARG A 175 3.95 8.21 13.43
N ASP A 176 5.18 8.67 13.23
CA ASP A 176 5.52 10.10 13.27
C ASP A 176 5.51 10.76 11.90
N GLY A 177 5.54 10.00 10.81
CA GLY A 177 5.57 10.57 9.47
C GLY A 177 5.82 9.59 8.33
N PHE A 178 5.90 10.17 7.13
CA PHE A 178 6.36 9.48 5.93
C PHE A 178 7.88 9.66 5.79
N ILE A 179 8.58 8.56 5.56
CA ILE A 179 10.03 8.56 5.40
C ILE A 179 10.35 7.95 4.05
N PHE A 180 10.87 8.75 3.13
CA PHE A 180 11.33 8.28 1.82
C PHE A 180 12.86 8.21 1.80
N LYS A 181 13.42 7.02 1.92
CA LYS A 181 14.87 6.78 2.05
C LYS A 181 15.31 5.47 1.42
N ARG A 182 16.61 5.34 1.17
CA ARG A 182 17.22 4.13 0.64
C ARG A 182 17.53 3.14 1.75
N LEU A 183 17.17 1.88 1.57
CA LEU A 183 17.49 0.82 2.53
C LEU A 183 18.97 0.45 2.45
N GLU A 184 19.68 0.51 3.57
CA GLU A 184 21.11 0.18 3.64
C GLU A 184 21.33 -1.16 4.35
N ILE A 185 20.65 -1.38 5.48
CA ILE A 185 20.82 -2.60 6.29
C ILE A 185 19.46 -3.05 6.82
N ILE A 186 19.22 -4.36 6.75
CA ILE A 186 18.10 -5.01 7.43
C ILE A 186 18.68 -5.75 8.63
N ASN A 187 18.41 -5.24 9.84
CA ASN A 187 18.77 -5.91 11.08
C ASN A 187 17.63 -6.86 11.51
N GLY A 188 17.89 -7.71 12.50
CA GLY A 188 16.88 -8.66 12.98
C GLY A 188 15.61 -8.03 13.56
N ASN A 189 15.67 -6.77 14.03
CA ASN A 189 14.51 -6.08 14.63
C ASN A 189 14.34 -4.60 14.17
N SER A 190 15.14 -4.15 13.22
CA SER A 190 15.16 -2.76 12.73
C SER A 190 15.66 -2.70 11.29
N ILE A 191 15.37 -1.59 10.61
CA ILE A 191 15.95 -1.24 9.32
C ILE A 191 16.75 0.04 9.44
N THR A 192 17.93 0.05 8.83
CA THR A 192 18.74 1.27 8.69
C THR A 192 18.54 1.83 7.30
N VAL A 193 18.11 3.08 7.25
CA VAL A 193 17.83 3.80 6.02
C VAL A 193 18.71 5.05 5.91
N LYS A 194 19.18 5.31 4.68
CA LYS A 194 20.08 6.40 4.35
C LYS A 194 19.38 7.39 3.42
N SER A 195 19.67 8.68 3.63
CA SER A 195 19.29 9.73 2.67
C SER A 195 20.31 9.81 1.54
N ASP A 196 19.84 10.02 0.32
CA ASP A 196 20.69 10.33 -0.83
C ASP A 196 21.29 11.75 -0.72
N ASN A 197 20.81 12.57 0.22
CA ASN A 197 21.42 13.83 0.60
C ASN A 197 22.47 13.63 1.73
N PRO A 198 23.77 13.97 1.50
CA PRO A 198 24.86 13.77 2.46
C PRO A 198 24.70 14.51 3.81
N PHE A 199 23.85 15.53 3.87
CA PHE A 199 23.64 16.32 5.08
C PHE A 199 22.77 15.61 6.14
N TYR A 200 22.12 14.50 5.80
CA TYR A 200 21.24 13.78 6.72
C TYR A 200 21.87 12.48 7.20
N ALA A 201 21.87 12.29 8.53
CA ALA A 201 22.35 11.07 9.15
C ALA A 201 21.48 9.85 8.78
N ASN A 202 22.10 8.68 8.83
CA ASN A 202 21.40 7.40 8.76
C ASN A 202 20.37 7.31 9.88
N LEU A 203 19.18 6.83 9.54
CA LEU A 203 18.08 6.67 10.48
C LEU A 203 17.83 5.18 10.69
N GLU A 204 17.77 4.76 11.94
CA GLU A 204 17.36 3.41 12.30
C GLU A 204 15.88 3.43 12.71
N ILE A 205 15.08 2.60 12.04
CA ILE A 205 13.64 2.51 12.26
C ILE A 205 13.34 1.10 12.78
N PRO A 206 12.84 0.94 14.01
CA PRO A 206 12.39 -0.34 14.53
C PRO A 206 11.16 -0.87 13.78
N PHE A 207 11.04 -2.18 13.60
CA PHE A 207 9.88 -2.76 12.92
C PHE A 207 8.54 -2.46 13.60
N HIS A 208 8.51 -2.22 14.92
CA HIS A 208 7.28 -1.89 15.65
C HIS A 208 6.68 -0.53 15.30
N ASP A 209 7.49 0.36 14.72
CA ASP A 209 7.10 1.72 14.35
C ASP A 209 6.67 1.80 12.88
N LEU A 210 7.06 0.81 12.10
CA LEU A 210 6.76 0.69 10.69
C LEU A 210 5.33 0.18 10.50
N LYS A 211 4.44 1.05 9.99
CA LYS A 211 3.06 0.70 9.66
C LYS A 211 2.94 0.09 8.27
N GLU A 212 3.58 0.72 7.28
CA GLU A 212 3.50 0.30 5.88
C GLU A 212 4.82 0.51 5.15
N ILE A 213 5.05 -0.32 4.13
CA ILE A 213 6.26 -0.35 3.33
C ILE A 213 5.87 -0.27 1.87
N TRP A 214 6.47 0.68 1.15
CA TRP A 214 6.19 0.90 -0.25
C TRP A 214 7.50 0.98 -1.03
N LEU A 215 7.72 0.05 -1.95
CA LEU A 215 8.87 0.05 -2.86
C LEU A 215 8.72 1.14 -3.91
N TYR A 216 9.74 1.97 -4.11
CA TYR A 216 9.72 2.98 -5.16
C TYR A 216 9.49 2.36 -6.55
N ALA A 217 8.41 2.76 -7.21
CA ALA A 217 8.04 2.34 -8.57
C ALA A 217 8.18 3.49 -9.58
N GLY A 218 8.06 4.74 -9.12
CA GLY A 218 8.23 5.92 -9.97
C GLY A 218 7.90 7.21 -9.24
N SER A 219 8.00 8.33 -9.94
CA SER A 219 7.64 9.64 -9.43
C SER A 219 6.98 10.47 -10.51
N PHE A 220 6.01 11.30 -10.13
CA PHE A 220 5.33 12.24 -10.99
C PHE A 220 5.50 13.65 -10.41
N THR A 221 6.03 14.57 -11.21
CA THR A 221 6.18 15.97 -10.80
C THR A 221 5.30 16.84 -11.70
N ASN A 222 4.43 17.65 -11.11
CA ASN A 222 3.56 18.57 -11.85
C ASN A 222 4.29 19.88 -12.27
N ARG A 223 5.59 19.96 -12.02
CA ARG A 223 6.47 21.06 -12.42
C ARG A 223 7.47 20.52 -13.43
N GLU A 224 7.72 21.30 -14.47
CA GLU A 224 8.79 21.04 -15.42
C GLU A 224 10.12 21.01 -14.64
N GLN A 225 10.65 19.81 -14.41
CA GLN A 225 12.00 19.67 -13.90
C GLN A 225 12.92 20.16 -15.01
N LYS A 226 13.60 21.29 -14.78
CA LYS A 226 14.84 21.55 -15.50
C LYS A 226 15.73 20.35 -15.20
N MET A 227 15.96 19.49 -16.19
CA MET A 227 17.12 18.62 -16.18
C MET A 227 18.27 19.52 -15.79
N LEU A 228 18.96 19.22 -14.69
CA LEU A 228 20.29 19.76 -14.50
C LEU A 228 21.09 19.13 -15.63
N ASP A 229 21.09 19.81 -16.77
CA ASP A 229 22.14 19.72 -17.77
C ASP A 229 23.39 20.25 -17.06
N ALA A 230 23.92 19.46 -16.11
CA ALA A 230 25.31 19.53 -15.78
C ALA A 230 26.00 19.02 -17.03
N THR A 231 26.10 19.89 -18.03
CA THR A 231 26.93 19.64 -19.19
C THR A 231 28.30 19.27 -18.64
N ASN A 232 28.97 18.32 -19.29
CA ASN A 232 30.36 18.00 -18.93
C ASN A 232 31.24 19.26 -18.90
N GLU A 233 30.85 20.35 -19.58
CA GLU A 233 31.49 21.65 -19.53
C GLU A 233 31.35 22.37 -18.19
N ASP A 234 30.19 22.34 -17.51
CA ASP A 234 30.03 22.98 -16.20
C ASP A 234 30.86 22.28 -15.13
N ILE A 235 30.91 20.95 -15.16
CA ILE A 235 31.75 20.15 -14.25
C ILE A 235 33.24 20.38 -14.57
N LYS A 236 33.60 20.47 -15.85
CA LYS A 236 34.98 20.76 -16.28
C LYS A 236 35.41 22.16 -15.86
N ASN A 237 34.53 23.15 -15.97
CA ASN A 237 34.81 24.53 -15.56
C ASN A 237 34.92 24.65 -14.03
N LEU A 238 34.12 23.90 -13.27
CA LEU A 238 34.22 23.83 -11.82
C LEU A 238 35.55 23.17 -11.39
N LEU A 239 35.95 22.08 -12.05
CA LEU A 239 37.23 21.42 -11.83
C LEU A 239 38.42 22.33 -12.16
N ILE A 240 38.36 23.07 -13.28
CA ILE A 240 39.41 24.02 -13.67
C ILE A 240 39.54 25.13 -12.62
N LYS A 241 38.43 25.67 -12.11
CA LYS A 241 38.46 26.66 -11.02
C LYS A 241 39.06 26.12 -9.73
N LEU A 242 38.73 24.88 -9.35
CA LEU A 242 39.31 24.24 -8.17
C LEU A 242 40.81 23.98 -8.33
N MET A 243 41.25 23.53 -9.51
CA MET A 243 42.68 23.36 -9.80
C MET A 243 43.45 24.68 -9.73
N GLN A 244 42.89 25.76 -10.28
CA GLN A 244 43.49 27.10 -10.20
C GLN A 244 43.62 27.59 -8.76
N GLN A 245 42.60 27.37 -7.91
CA GLN A 245 42.65 27.75 -6.50
C GLN A 245 43.68 26.93 -5.70
N ILE A 246 43.88 25.66 -6.05
CA ILE A 246 44.91 24.80 -5.42
C ILE A 246 46.31 25.26 -5.83
N ASP A 247 46.52 25.64 -7.09
CA ASP A 247 47.81 26.17 -7.56
C ASP A 247 48.12 27.54 -6.94
N ASP A 248 47.12 28.41 -6.79
CA ASP A 248 47.28 29.70 -6.10
C ASP A 248 47.60 29.52 -4.60
N LEU A 249 47.10 28.45 -3.97
CA LEU A 249 47.42 28.10 -2.57
C LEU A 249 48.80 27.46 -2.42
N LYS A 250 49.32 26.77 -3.44
CA LYS A 250 50.68 26.21 -3.43
C LYS A 250 51.77 27.25 -3.71
N ASN A 251 51.41 28.37 -4.34
CA ASN A 251 52.32 29.47 -4.65
C ASN A 251 52.32 30.59 -3.58
N LYS A 252 51.73 30.33 -2.42
CA LYS A 252 51.88 31.11 -1.18
C LYS A 252 52.71 30.33 -0.17
#